data_AF-K1ZGB9-F1
#
_entry.id   AF-K1ZGB9-F1
#
_cell.length_a   1.000
_cell.length_b   1.000
_cell.length_c   1.000
_cell.angle_alpha   90.00
_cell.angle_beta   90.00
_cell.angle_gamma   90.00
#
_symmetry.space_group_name_H-M   'P 1'
#
loop_
_entity.id
_entity.type
_entity.pdbx_description
1 polymer ?
#
loop_
_entity_poly.entity_id
_entity_poly.type
_entity_poly.pdbx_seq_one_letter_code
_entity_poly.pdbx_strand_id
1 'polypeptide(L)'
;MSLISYLLEYNRYCNFAGIAAILFIAYLFSQHRSRVDFKLVIYGLLMQFAIGFFVLRTGIGQYCVTALANGVQKLYLFADEGSRFVFGSLVDPAAGPWGFLFAIKVLPVIIFFGAFMALLFHFGIVQRIVMV
;
A
#
# COMPACT_ATOMS: atom_id res chain seq x y z
N MET A 1 2.28 -32.91 14.00
CA MET A 1 3.32 -31.94 13.55
C MET A 1 3.55 -30.98 14.71
N SER A 2 4.74 -30.97 15.31
CA SER A 2 4.99 -30.11 16.48
C SER A 2 5.06 -28.64 16.05
N LEU A 3 4.68 -27.72 16.93
CA LEU A 3 4.81 -26.27 16.67
C LEU A 3 6.25 -25.90 16.26
N ILE A 4 7.22 -26.56 16.90
CA ILE A 4 8.65 -26.40 16.62
C ILE A 4 8.98 -26.87 15.21
N SER A 5 8.44 -28.00 14.74
CA SER A 5 8.67 -28.47 13.37
C SER A 5 8.07 -27.53 12.34
N TYR A 6 6.89 -26.95 12.60
CA TYR A 6 6.26 -25.95 11.71
C TYR A 6 7.04 -24.64 11.61
N LEU A 7 7.67 -24.20 12.71
CA LEU A 7 8.47 -22.98 12.73
C LEU A 7 9.83 -23.15 12.05
N LEU A 8 10.44 -24.34 12.17
CA LEU A 8 11.68 -24.69 11.49
C LEU A 8 11.48 -24.95 9.99
N GLU A 9 10.29 -25.41 9.60
CA GLU A 9 9.92 -25.58 8.20
C GLU A 9 9.97 -24.23 7.46
N TYR A 10 10.68 -24.18 6.33
CA TYR A 10 10.86 -22.96 5.50
C TYR A 10 11.40 -21.74 6.26
N ASN A 11 12.11 -21.94 7.38
CA ASN A 11 12.65 -20.86 8.20
C ASN A 11 11.59 -19.84 8.64
N ARG A 12 10.36 -20.28 8.92
CA ARG A 12 9.24 -19.39 9.30
C ARG A 12 9.51 -18.59 10.57
N TYR A 13 10.42 -19.06 11.43
CA TYR A 13 10.94 -18.31 12.58
C TYR A 13 11.54 -16.95 12.19
N CYS A 14 12.03 -16.80 10.95
CA CYS A 14 12.57 -15.53 10.44
C CYS A 14 11.53 -14.39 10.42
N ASN A 15 10.23 -14.69 10.32
CA ASN A 15 9.18 -13.66 10.36
C ASN A 15 9.16 -12.95 11.73
N PHE A 16 9.19 -13.73 12.81
CA PHE A 16 9.23 -13.18 14.17
C PHE A 16 10.57 -12.50 14.46
N ALA A 17 11.68 -13.10 14.02
CA ALA A 17 13.00 -12.49 14.14
C ALA A 17 13.09 -11.15 13.38
N GLY A 18 12.50 -11.05 12.20
CA GLY A 18 12.45 -9.82 11.40
C GLY A 18 11.65 -8.71 12.08
N ILE A 19 10.47 -9.02 12.63
CA ILE A 19 9.68 -8.05 13.41
C ILE A 19 10.48 -7.57 14.62
N ALA A 20 11.10 -8.50 15.37
CA ALA A 20 11.93 -8.16 16.52
C ALA A 20 13.13 -7.28 16.14
N ALA A 21 13.78 -7.57 15.01
CA ALA A 21 14.90 -6.78 14.49
C ALA A 21 14.49 -5.35 14.12
N ILE A 22 13.36 -5.17 13.43
CA ILE A 22 12.85 -3.84 13.07
C ILE A 22 12.49 -3.04 14.33
N LEU A 23 11.81 -3.66 15.31
CA LEU A 23 11.48 -3.02 16.58
C LEU A 23 12.74 -2.67 17.39
N PHE A 24 13.75 -3.54 17.37
CA PHE A 24 15.03 -3.29 18.03
C PHE A 24 15.78 -2.12 17.39
N ILE A 25 15.85 -2.05 16.06
CA ILE A 25 16.43 -0.92 15.34
C ILE A 25 15.67 0.37 15.68
N ALA A 26 14.33 0.35 15.63
CA ALA A 26 13.51 1.51 16.00
C ALA A 26 13.76 1.95 17.45
N TYR A 27 13.95 1.02 18.37
CA TYR A 27 14.30 1.31 19.77
C TYR A 27 15.70 1.91 19.91
N LEU A 28 16.69 1.41 19.16
CA LEU A 28 18.06 1.95 19.18
C LEU A 28 18.10 3.42 18.74
N PHE A 29 17.35 3.75 17.69
CA PHE A 29 17.24 5.11 17.15
C PHE A 29 16.22 6.00 17.89
N SER A 30 15.56 5.49 18.94
CA SER A 30 14.62 6.28 19.74
C SER A 30 15.37 7.33 20.58
N GLN A 31 14.95 8.59 20.45
CA GLN A 31 15.51 9.73 21.18
C GLN A 31 15.26 9.63 22.70
N HIS A 32 14.13 9.05 23.11
CA HIS A 32 13.75 8.90 24.51
C HIS A 32 13.34 7.46 24.83
N ARG A 33 14.33 6.57 24.92
CA ARG A 33 14.14 5.12 25.16
C ARG A 33 13.29 4.78 26.39
N SER A 34 13.30 5.63 27.42
CA SER A 34 12.50 5.45 28.65
C SER A 34 11.04 5.87 28.52
N ARG A 35 10.68 6.62 27.46
CA ARG A 35 9.31 7.08 27.19
C ARG A 35 8.58 6.25 26.14
N VAL A 36 9.16 5.13 25.73
CA VAL A 36 8.51 4.22 24.79
C VAL A 36 7.35 3.54 25.50
N ASP A 37 6.13 3.83 25.03
CA ASP A 37 4.93 3.16 25.51
C ASP A 37 4.78 1.79 24.83
N PHE A 38 5.24 0.74 25.52
CA PHE A 38 5.15 -0.63 25.02
C PHE A 38 3.72 -1.12 24.83
N LYS A 39 2.73 -0.55 25.54
CA LYS A 39 1.32 -0.91 25.31
C LYS A 39 0.89 -0.41 23.93
N LEU A 40 1.24 0.83 23.59
CA LEU A 40 0.93 1.42 22.28
C LEU A 40 1.61 0.65 21.14
N VAL A 41 2.86 0.24 21.33
CA VAL A 41 3.58 -0.60 20.35
C VAL A 41 2.88 -1.96 20.16
N ILE A 42 2.47 -2.62 21.24
CA ILE A 42 1.77 -3.91 21.17
C ILE A 42 0.39 -3.74 20.51
N TYR A 43 -0.38 -2.71 20.85
CA TYR A 43 -1.67 -2.44 20.22
C TYR A 43 -1.53 -2.16 18.73
N GLY A 44 -0.52 -1.37 18.33
CA GLY A 44 -0.21 -1.12 16.93
C GLY A 44 0.15 -2.41 16.18
N LEU A 45 0.98 -3.27 16.77
CA LEU A 45 1.38 -4.54 16.17
C LEU A 45 0.19 -5.49 16.01
N LEU A 46 -0.66 -5.59 17.04
CA LEU A 46 -1.88 -6.40 16.99
C LEU A 46 -2.85 -5.88 15.93
N MET A 47 -3.03 -4.56 15.81
CA MET A 47 -3.89 -3.95 14.81
C MET A 47 -3.36 -4.21 13.39
N GLN A 48 -2.05 -4.06 13.16
CA GLN A 48 -1.42 -4.37 11.89
C GLN A 48 -1.55 -5.86 11.53
N PHE A 49 -1.34 -6.75 12.50
CA PHE A 49 -1.52 -8.19 12.29
C PHE A 49 -2.99 -8.55 12.01
N ALA A 50 -3.93 -7.95 12.73
CA ALA A 50 -5.37 -8.18 12.54
C ALA A 50 -5.82 -7.74 11.13
N ILE A 51 -5.41 -6.55 10.68
CA ILE A 51 -5.71 -6.07 9.32
C ILE A 51 -5.07 -6.97 8.27
N GLY A 52 -3.78 -7.31 8.44
CA GLY A 52 -3.06 -8.18 7.50
C GLY A 52 -3.70 -9.56 7.41
N PHE A 53 -4.05 -10.17 8.55
CA PHE A 53 -4.74 -11.44 8.59
C PHE A 53 -6.12 -11.35 7.92
N PHE A 54 -6.90 -10.31 8.24
CA PHE A 54 -8.21 -10.11 7.65
C PHE A 54 -8.12 -10.02 6.12
N VAL A 55 -7.26 -9.15 5.59
CA VAL A 55 -7.11 -8.90 4.16
C VAL A 55 -6.50 -10.09 3.41
N LEU A 56 -5.47 -10.74 3.96
CA LEU A 56 -4.71 -11.76 3.24
C LEU A 56 -5.24 -13.18 3.43
N ARG A 57 -5.85 -13.49 4.57
CA ARG A 57 -6.25 -14.87 4.91
C ARG A 57 -7.75 -15.12 4.76
N THR A 58 -8.60 -14.11 4.97
CA THR A 58 -10.05 -14.29 4.91
C THR A 58 -10.58 -14.05 3.51
N GLY A 59 -11.56 -14.85 3.06
CA GLY A 59 -12.17 -14.67 1.74
C GLY A 59 -12.89 -13.32 1.58
N ILE A 60 -13.51 -12.82 2.66
CA ILE A 60 -14.17 -11.51 2.69
C ILE A 60 -13.13 -10.39 2.52
N GLY A 61 -12.03 -10.44 3.28
CA GLY A 61 -10.98 -9.42 3.18
C GLY A 61 -10.32 -9.37 1.80
N GLN A 62 -10.06 -10.54 1.19
CA GLN A 62 -9.56 -10.64 -0.18
C GLN A 62 -10.56 -10.05 -1.19
N TYR A 63 -11.86 -10.32 -1.03
CA TYR A 63 -12.90 -9.74 -1.88
C TYR A 63 -12.94 -8.21 -1.75
N CYS A 64 -12.93 -7.68 -0.52
CA CYS A 64 -12.91 -6.24 -0.27
C CYS A 64 -11.71 -5.56 -0.93
N VAL A 65 -10.50 -6.10 -0.78
CA VAL A 65 -9.30 -5.53 -1.38
C VAL A 65 -9.30 -5.65 -2.90
N THR A 66 -9.80 -6.77 -3.44
CA THR A 66 -9.95 -6.92 -4.90
C THR A 66 -10.97 -5.93 -5.46
N ALA A 67 -12.08 -5.69 -4.77
CA ALA A 67 -13.07 -4.70 -5.16
C ALA A 67 -12.49 -3.27 -5.17
N LEU A 68 -11.71 -2.92 -4.14
CA LEU A 68 -10.99 -1.64 -4.08
C LEU A 68 -9.96 -1.52 -5.20
N ALA A 69 -9.16 -2.57 -5.43
CA ALA A 69 -8.17 -2.62 -6.50
C ALA A 69 -8.83 -2.43 -7.88
N ASN A 70 -9.97 -3.07 -8.12
CA ASN A 70 -10.75 -2.89 -9.36
C ASN A 70 -11.27 -1.45 -9.50
N GLY A 71 -11.67 -0.80 -8.40
CA GLY A 71 -12.04 0.61 -8.39
C GLY A 71 -10.88 1.52 -8.79
N VAL A 72 -9.71 1.34 -8.18
CA VAL A 72 -8.49 2.09 -8.51
C VAL A 72 -8.04 1.82 -9.95
N GLN A 73 -8.16 0.58 -10.44
CA GLN A 73 -7.85 0.22 -11.81
C GLN A 73 -8.72 0.99 -12.82
N LYS A 74 -10.01 1.18 -12.54
CA LYS A 74 -10.89 2.00 -13.40
C LYS A 74 -10.45 3.46 -13.44
N LEU A 75 -10.06 4.02 -12.29
CA LEU A 75 -9.51 5.39 -12.23
C LEU A 75 -8.21 5.50 -13.04
N TYR A 76 -7.33 4.51 -12.93
CA TYR A 76 -6.13 4.43 -13.76
C TYR A 76 -6.46 4.42 -15.26
N LEU A 77 -7.47 3.65 -15.70
CA LEU A 77 -7.86 3.61 -17.10
C LEU A 77 -8.36 4.98 -17.60
N PHE A 78 -9.09 5.75 -16.79
CA PHE A 78 -9.47 7.13 -17.14
C PHE A 78 -8.24 8.05 -17.25
N ALA A 79 -7.28 7.91 -16.35
CA ALA A 79 -6.02 8.65 -16.41
C ALA A 79 -5.21 8.28 -17.68
N ASP A 80 -5.22 7.01 -18.05
CA ASP A 80 -4.52 6.51 -19.23
C ASP A 80 -5.13 7.05 -20.53
N GLU A 81 -6.46 7.12 -20.62
CA GLU A 81 -7.15 7.77 -21.74
C GLU A 81 -6.85 9.27 -21.82
N GLY A 82 -6.82 9.97 -20.68
CA GLY A 82 -6.38 11.37 -20.64
C GLY A 82 -4.93 11.56 -21.11
N SER A 83 -4.06 10.60 -20.76
CA SER A 83 -2.65 10.61 -21.20
C SER A 83 -2.54 10.38 -22.70
N ARG A 84 -3.31 9.42 -23.26
CA ARG A 84 -3.41 9.19 -24.71
C ARG A 84 -3.95 10.41 -25.46
N PHE A 85 -4.90 11.14 -24.88
CA PHE A 85 -5.40 12.38 -25.47
C PHE A 85 -4.31 13.45 -25.58
N VAL A 86 -3.47 13.62 -24.55
CA VAL A 86 -2.42 14.65 -24.53
C VAL A 86 -1.19 14.25 -25.36
N PHE A 87 -0.73 13.01 -25.25
CA PHE A 87 0.56 12.56 -25.79
C PHE A 87 0.44 11.58 -26.97
N GLY A 88 -0.78 11.17 -27.34
CA GLY A 88 -1.02 10.27 -28.47
C GLY A 88 -0.31 8.93 -28.31
N SER A 89 0.32 8.48 -29.40
CA SER A 89 1.01 7.19 -29.46
C SER A 89 2.28 7.10 -28.60
N LEU A 90 2.79 8.21 -28.07
CA LEU A 90 3.98 8.20 -27.18
C LEU A 90 3.71 7.48 -25.85
N VAL A 91 2.45 7.31 -25.48
CA VAL A 91 2.01 6.57 -24.29
C VAL A 91 2.13 5.06 -24.49
N ASP A 92 2.03 4.59 -25.74
CA ASP A 92 2.03 3.17 -26.07
C ASP A 92 3.46 2.64 -26.22
N PRO A 93 3.90 1.70 -25.36
CA PRO A 93 5.27 1.19 -25.39
C PRO A 93 5.64 0.49 -26.70
N ALA A 94 4.64 0.09 -27.49
CA ALA A 94 4.82 -0.59 -28.76
C ALA A 94 4.86 0.36 -29.97
N ALA A 95 4.57 1.65 -29.79
CA ALA A 95 4.37 2.57 -30.90
C ALA A 95 5.66 3.23 -31.42
N GLY A 96 6.77 3.17 -30.66
CA GLY A 96 8.02 3.79 -31.04
C GLY A 96 9.25 2.96 -30.66
N PRO A 97 10.44 3.32 -31.17
CA PRO A 97 11.69 2.60 -30.88
C PRO A 97 12.13 2.73 -29.41
N TRP A 98 11.49 3.64 -28.67
CA TRP A 98 11.84 4.02 -27.31
C TRP A 98 11.23 3.12 -26.23
N GLY A 99 10.31 2.20 -26.60
CA GLY A 99 9.67 1.31 -25.64
C GLY A 99 8.79 2.06 -24.62
N PHE A 100 8.85 1.66 -23.35
CA PHE A 100 8.08 2.27 -22.28
C PHE A 100 8.68 3.62 -21.84
N LEU A 101 8.03 4.74 -22.18
CA LEU A 101 8.42 6.07 -21.70
C LEU A 101 7.82 6.35 -20.32
N PHE A 102 8.63 6.19 -19.27
CA PHE A 102 8.21 6.44 -17.89
C PHE A 102 7.59 7.84 -17.70
N ALA A 103 8.22 8.88 -18.23
CA ALA A 103 7.75 10.26 -18.08
C ALA A 103 6.36 10.49 -18.68
N ILE A 104 6.02 9.79 -19.76
CA ILE A 104 4.76 9.95 -20.49
C ILE A 104 3.69 9.00 -19.97
N LYS A 105 4.07 7.80 -19.51
CA LYS A 105 3.12 6.80 -19.02
C LYS A 105 2.79 6.94 -17.53
N VAL A 106 3.73 7.39 -16.70
CA VAL A 106 3.58 7.38 -15.23
C VAL A 106 3.26 8.76 -14.67
N LEU A 107 3.95 9.82 -15.12
CA LEU A 107 3.76 11.16 -14.53
C LEU A 107 2.34 11.73 -14.74
N PRO A 108 1.70 11.61 -15.91
CA PRO A 108 0.34 12.12 -16.11
C PRO A 108 -0.70 11.44 -15.20
N VAL A 109 -0.49 10.16 -14.89
CA VAL A 109 -1.33 9.42 -13.94
C VAL A 109 -1.25 10.06 -12.55
N ILE A 110 -0.06 10.46 -12.09
CA ILE A 110 0.13 11.16 -10.82
C ILE A 110 -0.63 12.50 -10.82
N ILE A 111 -0.56 13.26 -11.93
CA ILE A 111 -1.28 14.53 -12.08
C ILE A 111 -2.79 14.32 -11.98
N PHE A 112 -3.33 13.31 -12.68
CA PHE A 112 -4.75 12.96 -12.62
C PHE A 112 -5.19 12.61 -11.20
N PHE A 113 -4.47 11.71 -10.52
CA PHE A 113 -4.80 11.33 -9.14
C PHE A 113 -4.65 12.50 -8.18
N GLY A 114 -3.68 13.39 -8.38
CA GLY A 114 -3.54 14.63 -7.61
C GLY A 114 -4.76 15.55 -7.76
N ALA A 115 -5.22 15.79 -8.99
CA ALA A 115 -6.41 16.60 -9.26
C ALA A 115 -7.70 15.93 -8.73
N PHE A 116 -7.82 14.62 -8.87
CA PHE A 116 -8.95 13.85 -8.34
C PHE A 116 -9.00 13.93 -6.81
N MET A 117 -7.88 13.75 -6.13
CA MET A 117 -7.79 13.90 -4.68
C MET A 117 -8.14 15.32 -4.25
N ALA A 118 -7.66 16.36 -4.95
CA ALA A 118 -8.00 17.75 -4.67
C ALA A 118 -9.53 17.99 -4.76
N LEU A 119 -10.20 17.37 -5.74
CA LEU A 119 -11.66 17.42 -5.87
C LEU A 119 -12.37 16.69 -4.71
N LEU A 120 -11.88 15.53 -4.28
CA LEU A 120 -12.43 14.82 -3.11
C LEU A 120 -12.26 15.62 -1.81
N PHE A 121 -11.14 16.33 -1.66
CA PHE A 121 -10.92 17.26 -0.56
C PHE A 121 -11.87 18.46 -0.63
N HIS A 122 -12.08 19.02 -1.83
CA HIS A 122 -13.00 20.15 -2.02
C HIS A 122 -14.44 19.76 -1.66
N PHE A 123 -14.87 18.54 -2.03
CA PHE A 123 -16.21 18.03 -1.69
C PHE A 123 -16.36 17.51 -0.26
N GLY A 124 -15.30 17.55 0.57
CA GLY A 124 -15.38 17.10 1.95
C GLY A 124 -15.38 15.58 2.13
N ILE A 125 -15.16 14.79 1.07
CA ILE A 125 -15.25 13.32 1.11
C ILE A 125 -14.10 12.74 1.93
N VAL A 126 -12.88 13.22 1.70
CA VAL A 126 -11.70 12.75 2.45
C VAL A 126 -11.86 13.08 3.93
N GLN A 127 -12.36 14.28 4.23
CA GLN A 127 -12.60 14.74 5.60
C GLN A 127 -13.60 13.82 6.29
N ARG A 128 -14.68 13.41 5.65
CA ARG A 128 -15.64 12.47 6.26
C ARG A 128 -15.05 11.09 6.56
N ILE A 129 -14.09 10.62 5.76
CA ILE A 129 -13.46 9.30 5.97
C ILE A 129 -12.40 9.37 7.08
N VAL A 130 -11.65 10.47 7.14
CA VAL A 130 -10.54 10.65 8.09
C VAL A 130 -11.02 11.18 9.44
N MET A 131 -12.11 11.94 9.47
CA MET A 131 -12.65 12.52 10.69
C MET A 131 -13.28 11.43 11.55
N VAL A 132 -12.48 10.95 12.49
CA VAL A 132 -12.87 10.22 13.70
C VAL A 132 -12.74 11.17 14.88
#